data_AF-X1DN82-F1
#
_entry.id   AF-X1DN82-F1
#
_cell.length_a   1.000
_cell.length_b   1.000
_cell.length_c   1.000
_cell.angle_alpha   90.00
_cell.angle_beta   90.00
_cell.angle_gamma   90.00
#
_symmetry.space_group_name_H-M   'P 1'
#
loop_
_entity.id
_entity.type
_entity.pdbx_description
1 polymer ?
#
loop_
_entity_poly.entity_id
_entity_poly.type
_entity_poly.pdbx_seq_one_letter_code
_entity_poly.pdbx_strand_id
1 'polypeptide(L)'
;MKIPKKISPDRIKDAIVEVRYDTQLPYEVAIGMFYQSLDDTYTYTNRPLGQQKFPISLPANLPQEITLSLGTQNIFYNDKIKIQLKSNSIIFSCLKDYISWSDYRPEIEKVLIQISKAKVIEKYNRIGVRYISEYPETDLKRLC
;
A
#
# COMPACT_ATOMS: atom_id res chain seq x y z
N MET A 1 -6.57 -36.56 7.33
CA MET A 1 -7.10 -35.67 8.38
C MET A 1 -7.69 -34.43 7.72
N LYS A 2 -8.97 -34.08 7.95
CA LYS A 2 -9.59 -32.88 7.36
C LYS A 2 -9.26 -31.67 8.23
N ILE A 3 -8.30 -30.84 7.80
CA ILE A 3 -7.97 -29.59 8.49
C ILE A 3 -9.05 -28.55 8.14
N PRO A 4 -9.63 -27.84 9.13
CA PRO A 4 -10.56 -26.75 8.88
C PRO A 4 -9.88 -25.66 8.03
N LYS A 5 -10.47 -25.30 6.90
CA LYS A 5 -9.91 -24.29 5.98
C LYS A 5 -10.30 -22.85 6.34
N LYS A 6 -11.37 -22.67 7.12
CA LYS A 6 -11.92 -21.36 7.48
C LYS A 6 -12.61 -21.41 8.84
N ILE A 7 -12.46 -20.34 9.59
CA ILE A 7 -13.21 -20.06 10.82
C ILE A 7 -14.29 -19.03 10.49
N SER A 8 -15.51 -19.25 10.98
CA SER A 8 -16.63 -18.33 10.82
C SER A 8 -17.16 -17.96 12.21
N PRO A 9 -17.27 -16.66 12.55
CA PRO A 9 -16.93 -15.50 11.70
C PRO A 9 -15.41 -15.35 11.47
N ASP A 10 -15.03 -14.88 10.28
CA ASP A 10 -13.63 -14.57 9.97
C ASP A 10 -13.23 -13.30 10.75
N ARG A 11 -12.22 -13.43 11.59
CA ARG A 11 -11.73 -12.34 12.42
C ARG A 11 -10.60 -11.57 11.74
N ILE A 12 -10.07 -12.05 10.62
CA ILE A 12 -9.07 -11.33 9.84
C ILE A 12 -9.80 -10.30 8.98
N LYS A 13 -9.55 -9.02 9.26
CA LYS A 13 -10.09 -7.91 8.48
C LYS A 13 -9.22 -7.59 7.28
N ASP A 14 -7.91 -7.59 7.48
CA ASP A 14 -6.96 -7.22 6.43
C ASP A 14 -5.66 -8.02 6.58
N ALA A 15 -4.93 -8.15 5.49
CA ALA A 15 -3.57 -8.65 5.47
C ALA A 15 -2.72 -7.67 4.68
N ILE A 16 -1.62 -7.23 5.31
CA ILE A 16 -0.66 -6.33 4.72
C ILE A 16 0.61 -7.11 4.43
N VAL A 17 1.06 -7.07 3.17
CA VAL A 17 2.36 -7.62 2.77
C VAL A 17 3.27 -6.47 2.40
N GLU A 18 4.43 -6.37 3.04
CA GLU A 18 5.45 -5.36 2.74
C GLU A 18 6.68 -6.06 2.16
N VAL A 19 7.06 -5.68 0.95
CA VAL A 19 8.27 -6.14 0.28
C VAL A 19 9.25 -4.97 0.22
N ARG A 20 10.36 -5.07 0.93
CA ARG A 20 11.44 -4.07 0.92
C ARG A 20 12.46 -4.38 -0.15
N TYR A 21 12.90 -3.34 -0.85
CA TYR A 21 13.84 -3.45 -1.95
C TYR A 21 14.81 -2.27 -1.96
N ASP A 22 15.95 -2.46 -2.61
CA ASP A 22 16.90 -1.39 -2.92
C ASP A 22 16.89 -1.09 -4.43
N THR A 23 17.07 0.19 -4.75
CA THR A 23 17.15 0.72 -6.12
C THR A 23 18.16 1.87 -6.13
N GLN A 24 18.91 1.99 -7.23
CA GLN A 24 19.76 3.16 -7.49
C GLN A 24 19.00 4.31 -8.14
N LEU A 25 17.77 4.08 -8.60
CA LEU A 25 16.98 5.11 -9.27
C LEU A 25 16.28 6.03 -8.25
N PRO A 26 16.14 7.33 -8.57
CA PRO A 26 15.25 8.21 -7.83
C PRO A 26 13.83 7.65 -7.79
N TYR A 27 13.14 7.82 -6.66
CA TYR A 27 11.82 7.26 -6.42
C TYR A 27 10.80 7.65 -7.50
N GLU A 28 10.86 8.89 -7.96
CA GLU A 28 9.97 9.47 -8.98
C GLU A 28 10.11 8.74 -10.32
N VAL A 29 11.35 8.37 -10.69
CA VAL A 29 11.65 7.60 -11.90
C VAL A 29 11.19 6.15 -11.73
N ALA A 30 11.47 5.56 -10.57
CA ALA A 30 11.06 4.19 -10.26
C ALA A 30 9.53 4.02 -10.36
N ILE A 31 8.74 4.97 -9.84
CA ILE A 31 7.28 4.95 -9.95
C ILE A 31 6.81 4.93 -11.40
N GLY A 32 7.38 5.79 -12.25
CA GLY A 32 7.00 5.85 -13.67
C GLY A 32 7.25 4.51 -14.38
N MET A 33 8.38 3.87 -14.08
CA MET A 33 8.72 2.56 -14.63
C MET A 33 7.83 1.44 -14.09
N PHE A 34 7.45 1.51 -12.80
CA PHE A 34 6.49 0.59 -12.20
C PHE A 34 5.11 0.75 -12.83
N TYR A 35 4.65 1.98 -13.04
CA TYR A 35 3.39 2.28 -13.73
C TYR A 35 3.36 1.64 -15.13
N GLN A 36 4.43 1.78 -15.90
CA GLN A 36 4.52 1.17 -17.24
C GLN A 36 4.55 -0.36 -17.22
N SER A 37 4.99 -0.96 -16.12
CA SER A 37 5.15 -2.42 -16.01
C SER A 37 3.90 -3.13 -15.50
N LEU A 38 3.04 -2.42 -14.77
CA LEU A 38 1.74 -2.92 -14.35
C LEU A 38 0.79 -2.95 -15.56
N ASP A 39 -0.11 -3.92 -15.57
CA ASP A 39 -1.13 -4.02 -16.61
C ASP A 39 -2.33 -3.10 -16.34
N ASP A 40 -3.23 -3.02 -17.32
CA ASP A 40 -4.44 -2.19 -17.26
C ASP A 40 -5.45 -2.64 -16.20
N THR A 41 -5.18 -3.73 -15.45
CA THR A 41 -6.05 -4.15 -14.35
C THR A 41 -5.91 -3.27 -13.11
N TYR A 42 -4.89 -2.41 -13.07
CA TYR A 42 -4.62 -1.51 -11.95
C TYR A 42 -4.94 -0.06 -12.30
N THR A 43 -5.75 0.58 -11.46
CA THR A 43 -5.98 2.03 -11.52
C THR A 43 -4.96 2.75 -10.65
N TYR A 44 -4.30 3.77 -11.19
CA TYR A 44 -3.37 4.62 -10.47
C TYR A 44 -4.09 5.84 -9.86
N THR A 45 -3.75 6.16 -8.62
CA THR A 45 -4.16 7.39 -7.96
C THR A 45 -2.99 7.97 -7.17
N ASN A 46 -2.84 9.30 -7.29
CA ASN A 46 -1.89 10.06 -6.50
C ASN A 46 -2.71 10.85 -5.46
N ARG A 47 -2.68 10.39 -4.20
CA ARG A 47 -3.40 11.08 -3.11
C ARG A 47 -2.42 11.92 -2.30
N PRO A 48 -2.67 13.22 -2.09
CA PRO A 48 -1.86 14.00 -1.16
C PRO A 48 -2.01 13.43 0.26
N LEU A 49 -0.89 13.22 0.94
CA LEU A 49 -0.83 12.68 2.31
C LEU A 49 -1.48 13.60 3.36
N GLY A 50 -1.70 14.86 3.00
CA GLY A 50 -2.31 15.90 3.81
C GLY A 50 -1.99 17.25 3.19
N GLN A 51 -2.95 18.17 3.25
CA GLN A 51 -2.73 19.57 2.94
C GLN A 51 -2.62 20.32 4.26
N GLN A 52 -1.43 20.82 4.59
CA GLN A 52 -1.29 21.76 5.69
C GLN A 52 -1.34 23.17 5.12
N LYS A 53 -2.37 23.91 5.50
CA LYS A 53 -2.50 25.34 5.21
C LYS A 53 -1.77 26.09 6.31
N PHE A 54 -0.71 26.80 5.95
CA PHE A 54 -0.03 27.71 6.86
C PHE A 54 -0.50 29.13 6.57
N PRO A 55 -1.10 29.84 7.54
CA PRO A 55 -1.39 31.26 7.40
C PRO A 55 -0.04 32.02 7.41
N ILE A 56 0.17 32.90 6.43
CA ILE A 56 1.34 33.76 6.36
C ILE A 56 0.89 35.21 6.25
N SER A 57 1.41 36.05 7.13
CA SER A 57 1.20 37.50 7.05
C SER A 57 2.12 38.09 5.98
N LEU A 58 1.66 38.07 4.73
CA LEU A 58 2.30 38.76 3.60
C LEU A 58 1.60 40.11 3.31
N PRO A 59 2.28 41.08 2.66
CA PRO A 59 1.67 42.34 2.22
C PRO A 59 0.39 42.10 1.41
N ALA A 60 -0.57 43.03 1.46
CA ALA A 60 -1.95 42.88 0.98
C ALA A 60 -2.14 42.41 -0.49
N ASN A 61 -1.08 42.38 -1.30
CA ASN A 61 -1.09 41.95 -2.70
C ASN A 61 -0.55 40.52 -2.93
N LEU A 62 -0.29 39.75 -1.87
CA LEU A 62 0.23 38.38 -1.96
C LEU A 62 -0.69 37.38 -1.26
N PRO A 63 -0.74 36.12 -1.74
CA PRO A 63 -1.58 35.08 -1.14
C PRO A 63 -1.19 34.85 0.34
N GLN A 64 -2.17 34.98 1.23
CA GLN A 64 -2.01 34.88 2.70
C GLN A 64 -1.98 33.43 3.22
N GLU A 65 -2.11 32.45 2.33
CA GLU A 65 -2.06 31.03 2.66
C GLU A 65 -1.08 30.33 1.73
N ILE A 66 -0.11 29.61 2.30
CA ILE A 66 0.65 28.60 1.55
C ILE A 66 0.09 27.24 1.91
N THR A 67 -0.37 26.51 0.89
CA THR A 67 -0.75 25.10 1.02
C THR A 67 0.48 24.25 0.74
N LEU A 68 1.07 23.66 1.78
CA LEU A 68 2.11 22.67 1.63
C LEU A 68 1.44 21.29 1.53
N SER A 69 1.58 20.64 0.38
CA SER A 69 1.24 19.21 0.24
C SER A 69 2.41 18.40 0.79
N LEU A 70 2.18 17.66 1.88
CA LEU A 70 3.20 16.83 2.53
C LEU A 70 3.43 15.53 1.75
N GLY A 71 3.89 15.63 0.50
CA GLY A 71 4.13 14.49 -0.36
C GLY A 71 2.85 13.81 -0.85
N THR A 72 3.04 12.82 -1.73
CA THR A 72 1.96 12.10 -2.39
C THR A 72 2.10 10.60 -2.16
N GLN A 73 0.98 9.91 -1.92
CA GLN A 73 0.94 8.46 -1.93
C GLN A 73 0.64 7.99 -3.35
N ASN A 74 1.60 7.30 -3.94
CA ASN A 74 1.44 6.63 -5.22
C ASN A 74 0.78 5.27 -4.96
N ILE A 75 -0.50 5.18 -5.28
CA ILE A 75 -1.34 4.02 -4.99
C ILE A 75 -1.85 3.47 -6.32
N PHE A 76 -1.73 2.15 -6.46
CA PHE A 76 -2.36 1.37 -7.51
C PHE A 76 -3.40 0.47 -6.85
N TYR A 77 -4.55 0.29 -7.47
CA TYR A 77 -5.57 -0.58 -6.90
C TYR A 77 -6.41 -1.23 -7.99
N ASN A 78 -6.97 -2.38 -7.65
CA ASN A 78 -8.02 -3.05 -8.39
C ASN A 78 -9.15 -3.43 -7.43
N ASP A 79 -10.11 -4.24 -7.85
CA ASP A 79 -11.26 -4.63 -7.01
C ASP A 79 -10.88 -5.45 -5.76
N LYS A 80 -9.67 -6.04 -5.75
CA LYS A 80 -9.21 -6.99 -4.72
C LYS A 80 -8.16 -6.39 -3.79
N ILE A 81 -7.12 -5.79 -4.37
CA ILE A 81 -5.91 -5.37 -3.66
C ILE A 81 -5.56 -3.91 -3.93
N LYS A 82 -4.87 -3.32 -2.97
CA LYS A 82 -4.25 -2.00 -3.06
C LYS A 82 -2.74 -2.18 -2.93
N ILE A 83 -2.00 -1.53 -3.81
CA ILE A 83 -0.54 -1.52 -3.87
C ILE A 83 -0.10 -0.08 -3.62
N GLN A 84 0.70 0.14 -2.60
CA GLN A 84 1.29 1.43 -2.29
C GLN A 84 2.80 1.34 -2.50
N LEU A 85 3.32 2.24 -3.33
CA LEU A 85 4.75 2.32 -3.61
C LEU A 85 5.39 3.37 -2.72
N LYS A 86 6.48 3.01 -2.05
CA LYS A 86 7.37 3.89 -1.31
C LYS A 86 8.77 3.80 -1.90
N SER A 87 9.68 4.68 -1.49
CA SER A 87 11.05 4.73 -2.01
C SER A 87 11.81 3.40 -1.91
N ASN A 88 11.57 2.62 -0.86
CA ASN A 88 12.28 1.38 -0.57
C ASN A 88 11.35 0.19 -0.28
N SER A 89 10.06 0.31 -0.55
CA SER A 89 9.09 -0.74 -0.22
C SER A 89 7.84 -0.70 -1.10
N ILE A 90 7.32 -1.89 -1.37
CA ILE A 90 6.04 -2.14 -2.01
C ILE A 90 5.12 -2.71 -0.94
N ILE A 91 4.00 -2.05 -0.70
CA ILE A 91 3.04 -2.46 0.32
C ILE A 91 1.76 -2.90 -0.37
N PHE A 92 1.35 -4.13 -0.11
CA PHE A 92 0.09 -4.70 -0.54
C PHE A 92 -0.88 -4.70 0.63
N SER A 93 -2.14 -4.36 0.41
CA SER A 93 -3.25 -4.57 1.36
C SER A 93 -4.50 -5.04 0.62
N CYS A 94 -5.48 -5.61 1.33
CA CYS A 94 -6.79 -5.85 0.75
C CYS A 94 -7.54 -4.51 0.58
N LEU A 95 -8.41 -4.40 -0.43
CA LEU A 95 -9.21 -3.19 -0.64
C LEU A 95 -10.42 -3.13 0.31
N LYS A 96 -11.04 -4.29 0.56
CA LYS A 96 -12.21 -4.47 1.42
C LYS A 96 -11.87 -5.49 2.53
N ASP A 97 -12.55 -6.63 2.54
CA ASP A 97 -12.27 -7.72 3.45
C ASP A 97 -11.11 -8.60 2.97
N TYR A 98 -10.50 -9.31 3.90
CA TYR A 98 -9.44 -10.27 3.60
C TYR A 98 -9.93 -11.38 2.66
N ILE A 99 -9.35 -11.44 1.46
CA ILE A 99 -9.75 -12.37 0.38
C ILE A 99 -9.15 -13.78 0.52
N SER A 100 -8.63 -14.15 1.69
CA SER A 100 -7.86 -15.38 1.93
C SER A 100 -6.47 -15.42 1.28
N TRP A 101 -5.55 -16.21 1.87
CA TRP A 101 -4.17 -16.30 1.38
C TRP A 101 -4.07 -16.95 0.00
N SER A 102 -4.97 -17.90 -0.30
CA SER A 102 -4.99 -18.61 -1.58
C SER A 102 -5.26 -17.69 -2.76
N ASP A 103 -6.10 -16.66 -2.58
CA ASP A 103 -6.41 -15.69 -3.64
C ASP A 103 -5.52 -14.44 -3.56
N TYR A 104 -5.05 -14.08 -2.36
CA TYR A 104 -4.21 -12.91 -2.16
C TYR A 104 -2.76 -13.11 -2.66
N ARG A 105 -2.17 -14.27 -2.40
CA ARG A 105 -0.79 -14.58 -2.79
C ARG A 105 -0.58 -14.50 -4.32
N PRO A 106 -1.43 -15.09 -5.17
CA PRO A 106 -1.27 -14.99 -6.63
C PRO A 106 -1.29 -13.55 -7.15
N GLU A 107 -2.10 -12.68 -6.58
CA GLU A 107 -2.15 -11.25 -6.97
C GLU A 107 -0.84 -10.54 -6.62
N ILE A 108 -0.27 -10.80 -5.44
CA ILE A 108 1.03 -10.26 -5.04
C ILE A 108 2.13 -10.77 -5.97
N GLU A 109 2.17 -12.08 -6.23
CA GLU A 109 3.17 -12.69 -7.12
C GLU A 109 3.07 -12.12 -8.54
N LYS A 110 1.85 -11.95 -9.07
CA LYS A 110 1.60 -11.31 -10.37
C LYS A 110 2.24 -9.92 -10.44
N VAL A 111 1.99 -9.07 -9.44
CA VAL A 111 2.54 -7.72 -9.38
C VAL A 111 4.05 -7.72 -9.28
N LEU A 112 4.63 -8.56 -8.40
CA LEU A 112 6.08 -8.65 -8.25
C LEU A 112 6.75 -9.12 -9.55
N ILE A 113 6.15 -10.07 -10.26
CA ILE A 113 6.63 -10.50 -11.59
C ILE A 113 6.55 -9.35 -12.59
N GLN A 114 5.44 -8.60 -12.63
CA GLN A 114 5.29 -7.44 -13.52
C GLN A 114 6.35 -6.38 -13.24
N ILE A 115 6.48 -5.97 -11.98
CA ILE A 115 7.44 -4.95 -11.54
C ILE A 115 8.89 -5.40 -11.75
N SER A 116 9.20 -6.70 -11.61
CA SER A 116 10.55 -7.21 -11.86
C SER A 116 11.02 -7.00 -13.31
N LYS A 117 10.09 -6.95 -14.29
CA LYS A 117 10.42 -6.69 -15.70
C LYS A 117 10.97 -5.29 -15.94
N ALA A 118 10.64 -4.34 -15.06
CA ALA A 118 11.14 -2.97 -15.12
C ALA A 118 12.66 -2.88 -14.88
N LYS A 119 13.28 -3.93 -14.29
CA LYS A 119 14.71 -3.95 -13.91
C LYS A 119 15.15 -2.76 -13.04
N VAL A 120 14.22 -2.20 -12.27
CA VAL A 120 14.44 -1.07 -11.34
C VAL A 120 14.99 -1.54 -9.99
N ILE A 121 14.65 -2.76 -9.60
CA ILE A 121 14.98 -3.33 -8.29
C ILE A 121 16.29 -4.10 -8.40
N GLU A 122 17.27 -3.75 -7.57
CA GLU A 122 18.56 -4.43 -7.52
C GLU A 122 18.50 -5.70 -6.67
N LYS A 123 17.89 -5.56 -5.49
CA LYS A 123 17.74 -6.65 -4.53
C LYS A 123 16.52 -6.46 -3.66
N TYR A 124 15.96 -7.58 -3.24
CA TYR A 124 14.92 -7.65 -2.22
C TYR A 124 15.56 -7.90 -0.86
N ASN A 125 15.24 -7.04 0.10
CA ASN A 125 15.87 -7.05 1.43
C ASN A 125 15.05 -7.88 2.43
N ARG A 126 13.73 -7.71 2.41
CA ARG A 126 12.84 -8.31 3.41
C ARG A 126 11.42 -8.41 2.88
N ILE A 127 10.73 -9.48 3.26
CA ILE A 127 9.29 -9.62 3.11
C ILE A 127 8.68 -9.71 4.51
N GLY A 128 7.65 -8.91 4.75
CA GLY A 128 6.86 -8.93 5.98
C GLY A 128 5.39 -9.18 5.67
N VAL A 129 4.73 -9.98 6.51
CA VAL A 129 3.29 -10.21 6.43
C VAL A 129 2.70 -9.83 7.78
N ARG A 130 1.66 -8.99 7.78
CA ARG A 130 0.93 -8.58 8.97
C ARG A 130 -0.54 -8.80 8.77
N TYR A 131 -1.15 -9.60 9.64
CA TYR A 131 -2.59 -9.75 9.71
C TYR A 131 -3.19 -8.74 10.68
N ILE A 132 -4.30 -8.14 10.30
CA ILE A 132 -5.11 -7.27 11.15
C ILE A 132 -6.38 -8.03 11.49
N SER A 133 -6.54 -8.34 12.77
CA SER A 133 -7.73 -9.00 13.28
C SER A 133 -8.61 -8.01 14.04
N GLU A 134 -9.92 -8.15 13.90
CA GLU A 134 -10.91 -7.38 14.65
C GLU A 134 -11.83 -8.30 15.46
N TYR A 135 -12.02 -7.96 16.73
CA TYR A 135 -12.91 -8.65 17.66
C TYR A 135 -13.91 -7.64 18.23
N PRO A 136 -15.04 -7.39 17.53
CA PRO A 136 -15.97 -6.30 17.87
C PRO A 136 -16.55 -6.38 19.28
N GLU A 137 -16.69 -7.59 19.83
CA GLU A 137 -17.33 -7.85 21.13
C GLU A 137 -16.32 -8.11 22.25
N THR A 138 -15.02 -7.95 22.01
CA THR A 138 -13.97 -8.26 22.98
C THR A 138 -13.29 -6.98 23.44
N ASP A 139 -13.55 -6.58 24.68
CA ASP A 139 -12.79 -5.52 25.35
C ASP A 139 -11.49 -6.10 25.91
N LEU A 140 -10.35 -5.72 25.31
CA LEU A 140 -9.02 -6.15 25.74
C LEU A 140 -8.72 -5.75 27.20
N LYS A 141 -9.37 -4.71 27.74
CA LYS A 141 -9.18 -4.29 29.13
C LYS A 141 -9.81 -5.22 30.15
N ARG A 142 -10.75 -6.09 29.74
CA ARG A 142 -11.40 -7.07 30.63
C ARG A 142 -10.68 -8.42 30.71
N LEU A 143 -9.61 -8.59 29.94
CA LEU A 143 -8.83 -9.83 29.85
C LEU A 143 -7.52 -9.80 30.66
N CYS A 144 -7.20 -8.67 31.29
CA CYS A 144 -6.02 -8.48 32.14
C CYS A 144 -6.41 -8.25 33.60
#